data_AF-A0A2A9PPU2-F1
#
_entry.id   AF-A0A2A9PPU2-F1
#
_cell.length_a   1.000
_cell.length_b   1.000
_cell.length_c   1.000
_cell.angle_alpha   90.00
_cell.angle_beta   90.00
_cell.angle_gamma   90.00
#
_symmetry.space_group_name_H-M   'P 1'
#
loop_
_entity.id
_entity.type
_entity.pdbx_description
1 polymer ?
#
loop_
_entity_poly.entity_id
_entity_poly.type
_entity_poly.pdbx_seq_one_letter_code
_entity_poly.pdbx_strand_id
1 'polypeptide(L)'
;MLPLSEKPAVHCAIATHGAPSTGKKKCCLSNRAGHCAPASQTLLSLLGHTNHGFVASSSNSTLGFGRIYVVSQQASPRRKSIVQAANVTELQLTIPVQPIWTDDDERKFRLEKDSSIQKGSLLAWLGHLHALQEFLNSGAETALFLEDDVDWDIRLRTIQAPLVSMAARRLFRSALDARRYPYGDPESWDLLYLGHCGDYWHGMDIEFVDGHVKPSDLEATPHTAFTDPTMSHSDSLHPFTKSLLKNLGVGEQTRLFHRSVFPLCTFGYALSRSGARRLLQLGRKEPTSKGHKAYDVLILLSCRDNGFRCWTVNPELFHHLPGPSIIDVQQGNKELPPVDRAAKDQIQARGETPNIDCGFWDGSFAFDDRDAVRLSWLRSEVGRKGVCLKSGRQS
;
A
#
# COMPACT_ATOMS: atom_id res chain seq x y z
N MET A 1 -35.80 -0.33 37.84
CA MET A 1 -36.79 -1.36 37.48
C MET A 1 -37.39 -1.03 36.13
N LEU A 2 -37.05 -1.81 35.11
CA LEU A 2 -37.70 -1.98 33.79
C LEU A 2 -37.32 -3.41 33.34
N PRO A 3 -38.23 -4.22 32.78
CA PRO A 3 -38.06 -5.67 32.72
C PRO A 3 -37.24 -6.16 31.52
N LEU A 4 -36.55 -7.28 31.74
CA LEU A 4 -35.79 -8.07 30.76
C LEU A 4 -36.73 -8.77 29.77
N SER A 5 -36.40 -8.69 28.48
CA SER A 5 -37.08 -9.42 27.40
C SER A 5 -36.39 -10.78 27.18
N GLU A 6 -37.15 -11.87 27.33
CA GLU A 6 -36.71 -13.25 27.14
C GLU A 6 -36.49 -13.58 25.65
N LYS A 7 -35.39 -14.31 25.35
CA LYS A 7 -35.14 -14.90 24.02
C LYS A 7 -35.81 -16.28 23.93
N PRO A 8 -36.40 -16.65 22.77
CA PRO A 8 -36.97 -17.99 22.62
C PRO A 8 -35.88 -19.07 22.49
N ALA A 9 -36.04 -20.16 23.23
CA ALA A 9 -35.17 -21.34 23.19
C ALA A 9 -35.52 -22.24 21.98
N VAL A 10 -34.48 -22.85 21.38
CA VAL A 10 -34.62 -23.85 20.31
C VAL A 10 -34.40 -25.24 20.91
N HIS A 11 -35.41 -26.11 20.86
CA HIS A 11 -35.28 -27.53 21.19
C HIS A 11 -35.18 -28.38 19.91
N CYS A 12 -34.09 -29.14 19.79
CA CYS A 12 -33.96 -30.22 18.81
C CYS A 12 -34.27 -31.56 19.49
N ALA A 13 -35.34 -32.24 19.06
CA ALA A 13 -35.59 -33.63 19.44
C ALA A 13 -35.07 -34.58 18.36
N ILE A 14 -34.40 -35.65 18.78
CA ILE A 14 -33.94 -36.75 17.92
C ILE A 14 -35.06 -37.80 17.88
N ALA A 15 -35.60 -38.09 16.69
CA ALA A 15 -36.44 -39.25 16.49
C ALA A 15 -35.57 -40.45 16.10
N THR A 16 -35.47 -41.43 16.98
CA THR A 16 -34.94 -42.77 16.71
C THR A 16 -36.05 -43.63 16.11
N HIS A 17 -35.87 -44.14 14.89
CA HIS A 17 -36.11 -45.53 14.47
C HIS A 17 -36.05 -45.68 12.92
N GLY A 18 -35.21 -46.61 12.44
CA GLY A 18 -35.48 -47.46 11.26
C GLY A 18 -35.14 -46.99 9.84
N ALA A 19 -33.88 -47.17 9.41
CA ALA A 19 -33.39 -47.57 8.06
C ALA A 19 -33.79 -46.72 6.79
N PRO A 20 -33.06 -46.83 5.65
CA PRO A 20 -32.48 -45.66 5.00
C PRO A 20 -33.22 -45.22 3.73
N SER A 21 -33.46 -43.91 3.57
CA SER A 21 -33.68 -43.32 2.26
C SER A 21 -33.26 -41.84 2.22
N THR A 22 -32.73 -41.45 1.07
CA THR A 22 -32.21 -40.13 0.71
C THR A 22 -33.27 -39.04 0.88
N GLY A 23 -33.05 -38.06 1.77
CA GLY A 23 -34.02 -36.99 1.98
C GLY A 23 -33.43 -35.74 2.64
N LYS A 24 -33.47 -34.62 1.90
CA LYS A 24 -33.10 -33.27 2.35
C LYS A 24 -33.79 -32.91 3.68
N LYS A 25 -33.03 -32.46 4.69
CA LYS A 25 -33.58 -31.85 5.91
C LYS A 25 -34.34 -30.56 5.53
N LYS A 26 -35.66 -30.53 5.71
CA LYS A 26 -36.48 -29.31 5.67
C LYS A 26 -36.62 -28.78 7.11
N CYS A 27 -36.16 -27.57 7.37
CA CYS A 27 -36.51 -26.81 8.57
C CYS A 27 -37.77 -25.99 8.27
N CYS A 28 -38.80 -26.09 9.11
CA CYS A 28 -39.96 -25.21 9.10
C CYS A 28 -40.07 -24.49 10.44
N LEU A 29 -40.28 -23.17 10.42
CA LEU A 29 -40.66 -22.37 11.58
C LEU A 29 -42.16 -22.56 11.84
N SER A 30 -42.54 -23.00 13.03
CA SER A 30 -43.93 -23.11 13.45
C SER A 30 -44.39 -21.79 14.07
N ASN A 31 -45.50 -21.23 13.57
CA ASN A 31 -46.33 -20.30 14.33
C ASN A 31 -47.71 -20.94 14.56
N ARG A 32 -48.36 -20.53 15.67
CA ARG A 32 -49.64 -21.05 16.16
C ARG A 32 -50.80 -20.82 15.18
N ALA A 33 -50.89 -21.63 14.13
CA ALA A 33 -52.09 -21.98 13.37
C ALA A 33 -51.60 -22.78 12.14
N GLY A 34 -51.63 -24.11 12.20
CA GLY A 34 -51.08 -24.98 11.16
C GLY A 34 -51.84 -24.93 9.84
N HIS A 35 -51.46 -24.05 8.92
CA HIS A 35 -51.86 -24.08 7.51
C HIS A 35 -50.66 -23.82 6.59
N CYS A 36 -50.54 -24.63 5.53
CA CYS A 36 -49.48 -24.54 4.51
C CYS A 36 -50.17 -24.26 3.16
N ALA A 37 -49.87 -23.11 2.52
CA ALA A 37 -50.40 -22.73 1.21
C ALA A 37 -49.24 -22.38 0.25
N PRO A 38 -49.37 -22.61 -1.07
CA PRO A 38 -48.29 -22.39 -2.02
C PRO A 38 -48.18 -20.89 -2.33
N ALA A 39 -46.98 -20.32 -2.24
CA ALA A 39 -46.75 -18.93 -2.60
C ALA A 39 -46.73 -18.78 -4.14
N SER A 40 -47.75 -18.09 -4.67
CA SER A 40 -47.75 -17.55 -6.02
C SER A 40 -46.71 -16.43 -6.14
N GLN A 41 -46.06 -16.35 -7.30
CA GLN A 41 -45.10 -15.31 -7.66
C GLN A 41 -45.71 -13.91 -7.45
N THR A 42 -44.84 -12.96 -7.08
CA THR A 42 -45.02 -11.49 -7.02
C THR A 42 -45.08 -10.89 -5.61
N LEU A 43 -43.91 -10.78 -4.96
CA LEU A 43 -43.43 -9.55 -4.33
C LEU A 43 -41.94 -9.72 -3.99
N LEU A 44 -41.07 -9.42 -4.96
CA LEU A 44 -39.62 -9.41 -4.80
C LEU A 44 -39.15 -7.96 -4.87
N SER A 45 -39.06 -7.29 -3.72
CA SER A 45 -38.07 -6.25 -3.44
C SER A 45 -38.16 -5.89 -1.96
N LEU A 46 -37.00 -5.60 -1.37
CA LEU A 46 -36.72 -5.34 0.05
C LEU A 46 -36.35 -6.59 0.86
N LEU A 47 -35.10 -6.57 1.36
CA LEU A 47 -34.38 -7.60 2.10
C LEU A 47 -33.61 -8.64 1.26
N GLY A 48 -32.80 -8.11 0.35
CA GLY A 48 -31.63 -8.82 -0.19
C GLY A 48 -30.42 -7.90 -0.15
N HIS A 49 -29.87 -7.62 1.04
CA HIS A 49 -28.46 -7.25 1.12
C HIS A 49 -27.67 -8.52 0.78
N THR A 50 -27.45 -8.74 -0.52
CA THR A 50 -26.39 -9.61 -0.97
C THR A 50 -25.10 -8.96 -0.50
N ASN A 51 -24.62 -9.44 0.65
CA ASN A 51 -23.25 -9.26 1.05
C ASN A 51 -22.42 -9.96 -0.05
N HIS A 52 -22.09 -9.23 -1.12
CA HIS A 52 -21.03 -9.61 -2.04
C HIS A 52 -19.77 -9.64 -1.19
N GLY A 53 -19.51 -10.82 -0.61
CA GLY A 53 -18.35 -11.08 0.21
C GLY A 53 -17.14 -10.58 -0.56
N PHE A 54 -16.51 -9.55 0.01
CA PHE A 54 -15.34 -8.93 -0.56
C PHE A 54 -14.29 -10.01 -0.79
N VAL A 55 -14.02 -10.36 -2.05
CA VAL A 55 -12.93 -11.26 -2.40
C VAL A 55 -11.69 -10.37 -2.51
N ALA A 56 -10.91 -10.29 -1.42
CA ALA A 56 -9.63 -9.59 -1.39
C ALA A 56 -8.58 -10.40 -2.18
N SER A 57 -8.52 -10.15 -3.47
CA SER A 57 -7.39 -10.53 -4.32
C SER A 57 -6.40 -9.37 -4.36
N SER A 58 -5.10 -9.65 -4.36
CA SER A 58 -4.06 -8.64 -4.62
C SER A 58 -4.11 -8.06 -6.04
N SER A 59 -4.90 -8.66 -6.95
CA SER A 59 -5.21 -8.13 -8.27
C SER A 59 -6.47 -7.27 -8.36
N ASN A 60 -7.15 -6.98 -7.24
CA ASN A 60 -8.32 -6.12 -7.25
C ASN A 60 -7.95 -4.63 -7.37
N SER A 61 -8.93 -3.74 -7.40
CA SER A 61 -8.73 -2.28 -7.53
C SER A 61 -8.05 -1.63 -6.30
N THR A 62 -7.89 -2.34 -5.19
CA THR A 62 -7.21 -1.86 -3.98
C THR A 62 -5.93 -2.64 -3.67
N LEU A 63 -5.45 -3.44 -4.62
CA LEU A 63 -4.31 -4.34 -4.48
C LEU A 63 -4.44 -5.33 -3.32
N GLY A 64 -5.65 -5.63 -2.85
CA GLY A 64 -5.91 -6.50 -1.71
C GLY A 64 -5.92 -5.79 -0.34
N PHE A 65 -5.67 -4.48 -0.29
CA PHE A 65 -5.87 -3.66 0.90
C PHE A 65 -7.34 -3.24 1.06
N GLY A 66 -7.73 -2.84 2.27
CA GLY A 66 -9.07 -2.30 2.50
C GLY A 66 -9.32 -0.99 1.73
N ARG A 67 -8.31 -0.12 1.64
CA ARG A 67 -8.33 1.14 0.86
C ARG A 67 -6.93 1.54 0.42
N ILE A 68 -6.84 2.36 -0.63
CA ILE A 68 -5.63 3.09 -1.02
C ILE A 68 -5.89 4.58 -0.76
N TYR A 69 -5.08 5.21 0.08
CA TYR A 69 -5.08 6.64 0.36
C TYR A 69 -3.94 7.33 -0.38
N VAL A 70 -4.21 8.48 -0.99
CA VAL A 70 -3.17 9.37 -1.50
C VAL A 70 -3.11 10.61 -0.62
N VAL A 71 -1.93 10.92 -0.10
CA VAL A 71 -1.69 12.14 0.66
C VAL A 71 -1.35 13.25 -0.31
N SER A 72 -2.34 14.10 -0.60
CA SER A 72 -2.21 15.16 -1.59
C SER A 72 -3.01 16.40 -1.21
N GLN A 73 -2.39 17.57 -1.37
CA GLN A 73 -3.09 18.85 -1.21
C GLN A 73 -4.12 19.06 -2.34
N GLN A 74 -5.22 19.77 -2.04
CA GLN A 74 -6.31 19.98 -2.99
C GLN A 74 -5.85 20.63 -4.31
N ALA A 75 -4.91 21.57 -4.23
CA ALA A 75 -4.36 22.31 -5.36
C ALA A 75 -3.07 21.70 -5.94
N SER A 76 -2.67 20.49 -5.51
CA SER A 76 -1.44 19.87 -6.01
C SER A 76 -1.54 19.62 -7.52
N PRO A 77 -0.55 20.07 -8.31
CA PRO A 77 -0.54 19.84 -9.77
C PRO A 77 -0.38 18.36 -10.11
N ARG A 78 0.06 17.53 -9.16
CA ARG A 78 0.36 16.11 -9.33
C ARG A 78 -0.87 15.21 -9.19
N ARG A 79 -1.99 15.74 -8.69
CA ARG A 79 -3.26 15.00 -8.57
C ARG A 79 -3.78 14.46 -9.90
N LYS A 80 -3.63 15.24 -10.98
CA LYS A 80 -4.15 14.83 -12.28
C LYS A 80 -3.42 13.59 -12.80
N SER A 81 -2.09 13.57 -12.74
CA SER A 81 -1.28 12.47 -13.25
C SER A 81 -1.52 11.18 -12.47
N ILE A 82 -1.54 11.22 -11.13
CA ILE A 82 -1.78 10.02 -10.32
C ILE A 82 -3.19 9.44 -10.53
N VAL A 83 -4.20 10.30 -10.74
CA VAL A 83 -5.56 9.86 -11.08
C VAL A 83 -5.62 9.24 -12.48
N GLN A 84 -4.89 9.80 -13.46
CA GLN A 84 -4.81 9.19 -14.80
C GLN A 84 -4.11 7.82 -14.76
N ALA A 85 -3.00 7.69 -14.04
CA ALA A 85 -2.30 6.41 -13.85
C ALA A 85 -3.22 5.36 -13.20
N ALA A 86 -3.96 5.76 -12.16
CA ALA A 86 -4.94 4.89 -11.50
C ALA A 86 -6.10 4.51 -12.42
N ASN A 87 -6.56 5.43 -13.27
CA ASN A 87 -7.61 5.13 -14.24
C ASN A 87 -7.15 4.09 -15.27
N VAL A 88 -5.92 4.17 -15.77
CA VAL A 88 -5.35 3.21 -16.72
C VAL A 88 -5.16 1.84 -16.08
N THR A 89 -4.64 1.79 -14.85
CA THR A 89 -4.39 0.53 -14.11
C THR A 89 -5.61 0.00 -13.35
N GLU A 90 -6.73 0.73 -13.39
CA GLU A 90 -7.99 0.44 -12.68
C GLU A 90 -7.82 0.33 -11.15
N LEU A 91 -6.97 1.19 -10.57
CA LEU A 91 -6.83 1.35 -9.13
C LEU A 91 -7.86 2.34 -8.57
N GLN A 92 -8.42 2.02 -7.41
CA GLN A 92 -9.35 2.87 -6.69
C GLN A 92 -8.61 3.65 -5.61
N LEU A 93 -8.34 4.92 -5.88
CA LEU A 93 -7.69 5.84 -4.96
C LEU A 93 -8.73 6.60 -4.13
N THR A 94 -8.42 6.81 -2.85
CA THR A 94 -9.10 7.76 -1.96
C THR A 94 -8.15 8.92 -1.70
N ILE A 95 -8.53 10.14 -2.06
CA ILE A 95 -7.72 11.32 -1.79
C ILE A 95 -8.49 12.21 -0.80
N PRO A 96 -8.22 12.11 0.51
CA PRO A 96 -8.91 12.93 1.51
C PRO A 96 -8.72 14.42 1.24
N VAL A 97 -9.76 15.20 1.50
CA VAL A 97 -9.64 16.66 1.51
C VAL A 97 -8.86 17.05 2.74
N GLN A 98 -7.64 17.56 2.53
CA GLN A 98 -6.77 17.99 3.61
C GLN A 98 -7.37 19.22 4.33
N PRO A 99 -7.34 19.28 5.67
CA PRO A 99 -7.70 20.47 6.42
C PRO A 99 -6.83 21.67 6.04
N ILE A 100 -7.37 22.87 6.25
CA ILE A 100 -6.56 24.08 6.26
C ILE A 100 -5.86 24.13 7.61
N TRP A 101 -4.58 23.77 7.65
CA TRP A 101 -3.77 23.82 8.86
C TRP A 101 -3.53 25.26 9.28
N THR A 102 -3.89 25.58 10.52
CA THR A 102 -3.73 26.92 11.10
C THR A 102 -2.38 27.05 11.83
N ASP A 103 -1.96 28.28 12.10
CA ASP A 103 -0.78 28.52 12.96
C ASP A 103 -0.94 27.89 14.36
N ASP A 104 -2.18 27.71 14.83
CA ASP A 104 -2.45 27.04 16.10
C ASP A 104 -2.20 25.53 16.03
N ASP A 105 -2.56 24.89 14.91
CA ASP A 105 -2.25 23.48 14.67
C ASP A 105 -0.74 23.26 14.59
N GLU A 106 -0.01 24.15 13.90
CA GLU A 106 1.45 24.11 13.85
C GLU A 106 2.06 24.26 15.23
N ARG A 107 1.60 25.24 16.03
CA ARG A 107 2.09 25.43 17.41
C ARG A 107 1.84 24.22 18.30
N LYS A 108 0.67 23.58 18.21
CA LYS A 108 0.33 22.39 18.99
C LYS A 108 1.21 21.19 18.62
N PHE A 109 1.55 21.07 17.34
CA PHE A 109 2.41 19.99 16.86
C PHE A 109 3.87 20.17 17.31
N ARG A 110 4.38 21.41 17.25
CA ARG A 110 5.77 21.72 17.57
C ARG A 110 6.13 21.48 19.03
N LEU A 111 7.41 21.25 19.28
CA LEU A 111 7.99 21.40 20.61
C LEU A 111 7.88 22.86 21.06
N GLU A 112 7.59 23.08 22.35
CA GLU A 112 7.46 24.42 22.92
C GLU A 112 8.79 25.19 22.92
N LYS A 113 9.90 24.46 23.02
CA LYS A 113 11.27 24.99 22.98
C LYS A 113 12.08 24.18 21.99
N ASP A 114 13.00 24.85 21.30
CA ASP A 114 13.98 24.24 20.40
C ASP A 114 13.38 23.37 19.27
N SER A 115 12.15 23.68 18.83
CA SER A 115 11.54 23.08 17.64
C SER A 115 12.45 23.33 16.43
N SER A 116 12.74 22.26 15.69
CA SER A 116 13.65 22.33 14.54
C SER A 116 13.04 21.76 13.25
N ILE A 117 11.79 21.28 13.32
CA ILE A 117 11.03 20.86 12.15
C ILE A 117 10.70 22.07 11.26
N GLN A 118 10.94 21.95 9.97
CA GLN A 118 10.58 23.01 9.02
C GLN A 118 9.08 22.94 8.68
N LYS A 119 8.49 24.07 8.28
CA LYS A 119 7.04 24.17 8.01
C LYS A 119 6.56 23.16 6.97
N GLY A 120 7.29 22.97 5.86
CA GLY A 120 6.90 22.00 4.84
C GLY A 120 6.87 20.54 5.35
N SER A 121 7.91 20.12 6.07
CA SER A 121 7.96 18.78 6.69
C SER A 121 6.84 18.59 7.73
N LEU A 122 6.52 19.62 8.51
CA LEU A 122 5.40 19.62 9.45
C LEU A 122 4.06 19.42 8.71
N LEU A 123 3.80 20.19 7.65
CA LEU A 123 2.54 20.10 6.91
C LEU A 123 2.38 18.75 6.20
N ALA A 124 3.47 18.19 5.67
CA ALA A 124 3.47 16.82 5.14
C ALA A 124 3.12 15.79 6.22
N TRP A 125 3.74 15.91 7.40
CA TRP A 125 3.46 15.05 8.55
C TRP A 125 1.99 15.13 8.97
N LEU A 126 1.43 16.33 9.15
CA LEU A 126 0.02 16.51 9.47
C LEU A 126 -0.89 15.90 8.39
N GLY A 127 -0.51 16.00 7.13
CA GLY A 127 -1.24 15.38 6.02
C GLY A 127 -1.32 13.85 6.10
N HIS A 128 -0.22 13.19 6.48
CA HIS A 128 -0.22 11.75 6.73
C HIS A 128 -1.04 11.38 7.97
N LEU A 129 -0.94 12.13 9.08
CA LEU A 129 -1.78 11.88 10.27
C LEU A 129 -3.26 12.01 9.97
N HIS A 130 -3.64 12.99 9.12
CA HIS A 130 -5.02 13.14 8.68
C HIS A 130 -5.49 11.92 7.87
N ALA A 131 -4.71 11.48 6.87
CA ALA A 131 -5.04 10.27 6.11
C ALA A 131 -5.12 9.02 7.01
N LEU A 132 -4.25 8.92 8.01
CA LEU A 132 -4.25 7.84 8.99
C LEU A 132 -5.52 7.85 9.85
N GLN A 133 -5.98 9.02 10.26
CA GLN A 133 -7.24 9.18 10.98
C GLN A 133 -8.44 8.78 10.11
N GLU A 134 -8.46 9.17 8.83
CA GLU A 134 -9.48 8.76 7.87
C GLU A 134 -9.52 7.23 7.69
N PHE A 135 -8.36 6.59 7.60
CA PHE A 135 -8.26 5.13 7.60
C PHE A 135 -8.89 4.52 8.86
N LEU A 136 -8.52 5.02 10.04
CA LEU A 136 -9.09 4.52 11.29
C LEU A 136 -10.61 4.74 11.34
N ASN A 137 -11.14 5.86 10.85
CA ASN A 137 -12.58 6.13 10.81
C ASN A 137 -13.33 5.24 9.81
N SER A 138 -12.68 4.79 8.75
CA SER A 138 -13.31 3.99 7.67
C SER A 138 -13.76 2.57 8.06
N GLY A 139 -13.26 2.05 9.19
CA GLY A 139 -13.51 0.67 9.62
C GLY A 139 -12.72 -0.42 8.86
N ALA A 140 -11.90 -0.05 7.86
CA ALA A 140 -11.06 -1.00 7.14
C ALA A 140 -9.96 -1.62 8.04
N GLU A 141 -9.58 -2.87 7.75
CA GLU A 141 -8.55 -3.63 8.47
C GLU A 141 -7.12 -3.26 8.04
N THR A 142 -6.93 -2.90 6.77
CA THR A 142 -5.64 -2.50 6.19
C THR A 142 -5.81 -1.36 5.21
N ALA A 143 -4.76 -0.56 5.01
CA ALA A 143 -4.73 0.47 3.99
C ALA A 143 -3.33 0.68 3.44
N LEU A 144 -3.24 0.99 2.14
CA LEU A 144 -2.03 1.49 1.48
C LEU A 144 -2.08 3.02 1.44
N PHE A 145 -0.97 3.67 1.76
CA PHE A 145 -0.77 5.12 1.70
C PHE A 145 0.27 5.43 0.64
N LEU A 146 -0.05 6.35 -0.25
CA LEU A 146 0.81 6.82 -1.33
C LEU A 146 1.04 8.33 -1.20
N GLU A 147 2.24 8.79 -1.50
CA GLU A 147 2.49 10.20 -1.81
C GLU A 147 1.93 10.56 -3.20
N ASP A 148 1.72 11.83 -3.49
CA ASP A 148 1.08 12.26 -4.74
C ASP A 148 2.03 12.41 -5.93
N ASP A 149 3.32 12.21 -5.68
CA ASP A 149 4.39 12.16 -6.65
C ASP A 149 4.94 10.76 -6.86
N VAL A 150 4.15 9.71 -6.66
CA VAL A 150 4.61 8.36 -7.01
C VAL A 150 4.23 7.94 -8.42
N ASP A 151 5.06 7.06 -8.97
CA ASP A 151 4.84 6.27 -10.17
C ASP A 151 4.81 4.78 -9.82
N TRP A 152 4.26 3.98 -10.72
CA TRP A 152 4.27 2.53 -10.64
C TRP A 152 4.23 1.88 -12.02
N ASP A 153 4.64 0.63 -12.09
CA ASP A 153 4.59 -0.12 -13.35
C ASP A 153 3.14 -0.42 -13.76
N ILE A 154 2.84 -0.33 -15.05
CA ILE A 154 1.52 -0.67 -15.60
C ILE A 154 1.04 -2.10 -15.22
N ARG A 155 1.98 -3.02 -14.92
CA ARG A 155 1.74 -4.40 -14.49
C ARG A 155 1.62 -4.54 -12.96
N LEU A 156 1.57 -3.44 -12.21
CA LEU A 156 1.47 -3.44 -10.74
C LEU A 156 0.34 -4.34 -10.23
N ARG A 157 -0.89 -4.12 -10.74
CA ARG A 157 -2.08 -4.84 -10.29
C ARG A 157 -2.12 -6.29 -10.80
N THR A 158 -1.62 -6.54 -12.01
CA THR A 158 -1.78 -7.83 -12.69
C THR A 158 -0.65 -8.82 -12.36
N ILE A 159 0.55 -8.34 -12.05
CA ILE A 159 1.74 -9.19 -11.82
C ILE A 159 2.40 -8.88 -10.47
N GLN A 160 2.83 -7.63 -10.24
CA GLN A 160 3.74 -7.32 -9.13
C GLN A 160 3.10 -7.49 -7.74
N ALA A 161 1.91 -6.93 -7.53
CA ALA A 161 1.18 -7.07 -6.27
C ALA A 161 0.84 -8.53 -5.95
N PRO A 162 0.37 -9.36 -6.92
CA PRO A 162 0.26 -10.81 -6.75
C PRO A 162 1.54 -11.49 -6.29
N LEU A 163 2.68 -11.24 -6.95
CA LEU A 163 3.96 -11.84 -6.59
C LEU A 163 4.39 -11.47 -5.16
N VAL A 164 4.31 -10.19 -4.79
CA VAL A 164 4.61 -9.73 -3.43
C VAL A 164 3.67 -10.35 -2.40
N SER A 165 2.37 -10.45 -2.72
CA SER A 165 1.39 -11.04 -1.80
C SER A 165 1.68 -12.52 -1.53
N MET A 166 2.08 -13.29 -2.55
CA MET A 166 2.50 -14.68 -2.37
C MET A 166 3.78 -14.79 -1.52
N ALA A 167 4.75 -13.92 -1.77
CA ALA A 167 6.00 -13.83 -1.01
C ALA A 167 5.72 -13.55 0.48
N ALA A 168 4.87 -12.57 0.78
CA ALA A 168 4.47 -12.24 2.15
C ALA A 168 3.81 -13.43 2.86
N ARG A 169 2.84 -14.09 2.21
CA ARG A 169 2.16 -15.26 2.78
C ARG A 169 3.11 -16.42 3.06
N ARG A 170 4.05 -16.70 2.14
CA ARG A 170 5.07 -17.73 2.31
C ARG A 170 5.93 -17.44 3.53
N LEU A 171 6.39 -16.19 3.67
CA LEU A 171 7.28 -15.80 4.76
C LEU A 171 6.56 -15.82 6.12
N PHE A 172 5.31 -15.37 6.19
CA PHE A 172 4.51 -15.37 7.42
C PHE A 172 3.94 -16.74 7.77
N ARG A 173 4.08 -17.74 6.89
CA ARG A 173 3.44 -19.06 7.03
C ARG A 173 1.94 -18.92 7.33
N SER A 174 1.28 -17.97 6.68
CA SER A 174 -0.11 -17.63 6.97
C SER A 174 -1.05 -18.77 6.55
N ALA A 175 -1.78 -19.32 7.52
CA ALA A 175 -2.83 -20.32 7.29
C ALA A 175 -4.19 -19.69 6.91
N LEU A 176 -4.30 -18.36 6.94
CA LEU A 176 -5.54 -17.65 6.60
C LEU A 176 -5.84 -17.73 5.10
N ASP A 177 -7.11 -17.57 4.74
CA ASP A 177 -7.55 -17.57 3.34
C ASP A 177 -6.83 -16.50 2.51
N ALA A 178 -6.12 -16.93 1.46
CA ALA A 178 -5.41 -16.08 0.51
C ALA A 178 -6.31 -15.07 -0.21
N ARG A 179 -7.59 -15.41 -0.38
CA ARG A 179 -8.58 -14.54 -1.01
C ARG A 179 -9.14 -13.48 -0.07
N ARG A 180 -8.82 -13.54 1.22
CA ARG A 180 -9.26 -12.54 2.20
C ARG A 180 -8.06 -11.77 2.75
N TYR A 181 -6.93 -12.44 2.88
CA TYR A 181 -5.69 -11.92 3.45
C TYR A 181 -4.52 -12.17 2.51
N PRO A 182 -4.48 -11.46 1.35
CA PRO A 182 -3.47 -11.69 0.33
C PRO A 182 -2.04 -11.42 0.83
N TYR A 183 -1.85 -10.48 1.77
CA TYR A 183 -0.55 -10.19 2.40
C TYR A 183 -0.35 -10.91 3.75
N GLY A 184 -1.13 -11.97 4.01
CA GLY A 184 -1.13 -12.65 5.29
C GLY A 184 -1.94 -11.93 6.36
N ASP A 185 -1.87 -12.45 7.59
CA ASP A 185 -2.64 -11.94 8.72
C ASP A 185 -2.20 -10.51 9.08
N PRO A 186 -3.11 -9.52 9.11
CA PRO A 186 -2.80 -8.17 9.59
C PRO A 186 -2.28 -8.13 11.04
N GLU A 187 -2.48 -9.18 11.82
CA GLU A 187 -1.86 -9.36 13.13
C GLU A 187 -0.42 -9.89 13.05
N SER A 188 0.15 -10.15 11.87
CA SER A 188 1.56 -10.59 11.70
C SER A 188 2.51 -9.47 11.26
N TRP A 189 1.97 -8.32 10.86
CA TRP A 189 2.74 -7.16 10.41
C TRP A 189 2.05 -5.87 10.83
N ASP A 190 2.85 -4.83 11.09
CA ASP A 190 2.33 -3.50 11.41
C ASP A 190 2.40 -2.58 10.20
N LEU A 191 3.45 -2.74 9.38
CA LEU A 191 3.70 -1.95 8.19
C LEU A 191 4.31 -2.79 7.05
N LEU A 192 3.92 -2.51 5.80
CA LEU A 192 4.60 -3.01 4.61
C LEU A 192 5.13 -1.82 3.81
N TYR A 193 6.44 -1.77 3.59
CA TYR A 193 7.09 -0.81 2.70
C TYR A 193 7.01 -1.32 1.26
N LEU A 194 6.18 -0.66 0.45
CA LEU A 194 5.97 -0.98 -0.96
C LEU A 194 6.56 0.08 -1.89
N GLY A 195 6.92 1.24 -1.35
CA GLY A 195 7.52 2.38 -2.02
C GLY A 195 8.40 3.15 -1.06
N HIS A 196 9.68 3.21 -1.38
CA HIS A 196 10.72 3.80 -0.54
C HIS A 196 11.90 4.21 -1.41
N CYS A 197 12.79 5.02 -0.87
CA CYS A 197 14.06 5.33 -1.53
C CYS A 197 15.17 4.33 -1.17
N GLY A 198 14.93 3.43 -0.21
CA GLY A 198 15.76 2.25 0.05
C GLY A 198 15.59 1.66 1.45
N ASP A 199 16.10 0.44 1.64
CA ASP A 199 16.22 -0.26 2.92
C ASP A 199 17.59 -0.94 2.95
N TYR A 200 18.55 -0.30 3.62
CA TYR A 200 19.97 -0.43 3.26
C TYR A 200 20.83 -1.29 4.18
N TRP A 201 20.28 -1.91 5.23
CA TRP A 201 21.03 -2.64 6.28
C TRP A 201 22.09 -1.84 7.05
N HIS A 202 22.46 -0.66 6.56
CA HIS A 202 23.30 0.34 7.19
C HIS A 202 22.55 1.68 7.28
N GLY A 203 23.05 2.59 8.10
CA GLY A 203 22.56 3.95 8.16
C GLY A 203 22.93 4.77 6.92
N MET A 204 22.32 5.95 6.78
CA MET A 204 22.61 6.89 5.67
C MET A 204 23.95 7.62 5.82
N ASP A 205 24.63 7.44 6.96
CA ASP A 205 25.96 7.99 7.27
C ASP A 205 27.11 7.19 6.61
N ILE A 206 26.80 6.03 6.05
CA ILE A 206 27.72 5.16 5.34
C ILE A 206 27.49 5.32 3.83
N GLU A 207 28.56 5.54 3.08
CA GLU A 207 28.48 5.65 1.62
C GLU A 207 27.97 4.34 0.99
N PHE A 208 27.24 4.44 -0.12
CA PHE A 208 26.70 3.30 -0.88
C PHE A 208 27.78 2.59 -1.73
N VAL A 209 28.94 2.29 -1.14
CA VAL A 209 30.08 1.61 -1.78
C VAL A 209 30.08 0.11 -1.51
N ASP A 210 30.77 -0.64 -2.36
CA ASP A 210 30.87 -2.11 -2.26
C ASP A 210 31.44 -2.55 -0.89
N GLY A 211 30.83 -3.57 -0.28
CA GLY A 211 31.36 -4.24 0.92
C GLY A 211 30.72 -3.86 2.26
N HIS A 212 29.81 -2.88 2.31
CA HIS A 212 29.06 -2.52 3.52
C HIS A 212 27.90 -3.45 3.84
N VAL A 213 27.38 -4.13 2.83
CA VAL A 213 26.37 -5.19 2.95
C VAL A 213 26.91 -6.45 2.29
N LYS A 214 26.62 -7.62 2.85
CA LYS A 214 27.13 -8.92 2.43
C LYS A 214 26.00 -9.95 2.37
N PRO A 215 26.16 -11.07 1.65
CA PRO A 215 25.14 -12.12 1.60
C PRO A 215 24.73 -12.65 3.00
N SER A 216 25.68 -12.71 3.94
CA SER A 216 25.42 -13.12 5.34
C SER A 216 24.43 -12.21 6.05
N ASP A 217 24.35 -10.93 5.67
CA ASP A 217 23.42 -9.97 6.28
C ASP A 217 21.97 -10.26 5.84
N LEU A 218 21.79 -10.72 4.60
CA LEU A 218 20.48 -11.20 4.13
C LEU A 218 20.14 -12.55 4.75
N GLU A 219 21.10 -13.48 4.84
CA GLU A 219 20.90 -14.78 5.52
C GLU A 219 20.44 -14.63 6.97
N ALA A 220 20.95 -13.63 7.69
CA ALA A 220 20.57 -13.32 9.06
C ALA A 220 19.19 -12.63 9.18
N THR A 221 18.66 -12.07 8.09
CA THR A 221 17.38 -11.36 8.08
C THR A 221 16.27 -12.24 7.53
N PRO A 222 15.11 -12.37 8.21
CA PRO A 222 13.97 -13.10 7.65
C PRO A 222 13.55 -12.54 6.29
N HIS A 223 13.61 -13.37 5.24
CA HIS A 223 13.34 -12.94 3.87
C HIS A 223 12.79 -14.07 3.00
N THR A 224 12.23 -13.69 1.85
CA THR A 224 12.02 -14.56 0.70
C THR A 224 12.42 -13.82 -0.56
N ALA A 225 13.10 -14.52 -1.46
CA ALA A 225 13.37 -14.04 -2.82
C ALA A 225 12.35 -14.63 -3.79
N PHE A 226 11.98 -13.89 -4.82
CA PHE A 226 11.10 -14.37 -5.89
C PHE A 226 11.39 -13.64 -7.21
N THR A 227 11.26 -14.36 -8.31
CA THR A 227 11.44 -13.79 -9.66
C THR A 227 10.26 -12.88 -10.01
N ASP A 228 10.56 -11.70 -10.54
CA ASP A 228 9.60 -10.77 -11.12
C ASP A 228 10.08 -10.33 -12.52
N PRO A 229 9.49 -10.88 -13.60
CA PRO A 229 9.91 -10.57 -14.97
C PRO A 229 9.57 -9.13 -15.40
N THR A 230 8.81 -8.39 -14.61
CA THR A 230 8.46 -6.98 -14.89
C THR A 230 9.49 -6.00 -14.35
N MET A 231 10.48 -6.47 -13.59
CA MET A 231 11.60 -5.64 -13.16
C MET A 231 12.47 -5.24 -14.34
N SER A 232 12.97 -4.00 -14.30
CA SER A 232 14.06 -3.57 -15.18
C SER A 232 15.32 -4.43 -14.96
N HIS A 233 16.09 -4.61 -16.03
CA HIS A 233 17.43 -5.21 -15.96
C HIS A 233 18.33 -4.44 -14.98
N SER A 234 19.33 -5.11 -14.38
CA SER A 234 20.18 -4.51 -13.34
C SER A 234 20.84 -3.20 -13.73
N ASP A 235 21.28 -3.03 -14.99
CA ASP A 235 21.89 -1.79 -15.49
C ASP A 235 20.92 -0.61 -15.55
N SER A 236 19.63 -0.90 -15.54
CA SER A 236 18.56 0.09 -15.48
C SER A 236 18.07 0.35 -14.05
N LEU A 237 18.36 -0.49 -13.06
CA LEU A 237 17.96 -0.23 -11.67
C LEU A 237 18.67 1.00 -11.10
N HIS A 238 18.00 1.68 -10.17
CA HIS A 238 18.59 2.80 -9.43
C HIS A 238 19.97 2.41 -8.89
N PRO A 239 21.03 3.25 -8.98
CA PRO A 239 22.39 2.84 -8.64
C PRO A 239 22.56 2.25 -7.23
N PHE A 240 21.88 2.83 -6.23
CA PHE A 240 21.88 2.28 -4.87
C PHE A 240 21.17 0.93 -4.78
N THR A 241 20.06 0.75 -5.51
CA THR A 241 19.34 -0.54 -5.58
C THR A 241 20.20 -1.60 -6.27
N LYS A 242 20.85 -1.26 -7.39
CA LYS A 242 21.79 -2.13 -8.10
C LYS A 242 22.94 -2.57 -7.18
N SER A 243 23.56 -1.61 -6.49
CA SER A 243 24.66 -1.87 -5.55
C SER A 243 24.21 -2.79 -4.41
N LEU A 244 23.06 -2.51 -3.79
CA LEU A 244 22.50 -3.32 -2.71
C LEU A 244 22.25 -4.77 -3.16
N LEU A 245 21.53 -4.99 -4.26
CA LEU A 245 21.21 -6.33 -4.75
C LEU A 245 22.46 -7.12 -5.12
N LYS A 246 23.44 -6.48 -5.79
CA LYS A 246 24.74 -7.08 -6.11
C LYS A 246 25.46 -7.53 -4.83
N ASN A 247 25.56 -6.65 -3.84
CA ASN A 247 26.27 -6.92 -2.58
C ASN A 247 25.58 -8.00 -1.73
N LEU A 248 24.26 -8.12 -1.84
CA LEU A 248 23.49 -9.20 -1.22
C LEU A 248 23.53 -10.53 -2.00
N GLY A 249 24.12 -10.57 -3.19
CA GLY A 249 24.14 -11.76 -4.04
C GLY A 249 22.77 -12.10 -4.64
N VAL A 250 21.92 -11.09 -4.84
CA VAL A 250 20.59 -11.26 -5.46
C VAL A 250 20.73 -11.21 -6.97
N GLY A 251 20.16 -12.21 -7.66
CA GLY A 251 20.21 -12.33 -9.11
C GLY A 251 19.32 -11.31 -9.86
N GLU A 252 19.47 -11.28 -11.18
CA GLU A 252 18.63 -10.48 -12.08
C GLU A 252 17.13 -10.75 -11.87
N GLN A 253 16.32 -9.73 -12.10
CA GLN A 253 14.85 -9.80 -12.07
C GLN A 253 14.30 -10.55 -10.84
N THR A 254 14.96 -10.38 -9.70
CA THR A 254 14.58 -11.02 -8.43
C THR A 254 14.29 -9.92 -7.42
N ARG A 255 13.09 -9.96 -6.84
CA ARG A 255 12.72 -9.14 -5.69
C ARG A 255 12.96 -9.91 -4.40
N LEU A 256 13.23 -9.15 -3.35
CA LEU A 256 13.22 -9.59 -1.97
C LEU A 256 11.95 -9.07 -1.29
N PHE A 257 11.33 -9.91 -0.48
CA PHE A 257 10.42 -9.49 0.57
C PHE A 257 11.06 -9.88 1.91
N HIS A 258 11.40 -8.89 2.74
CA HIS A 258 12.23 -9.11 3.93
C HIS A 258 11.82 -8.25 5.11
N ARG A 259 12.24 -8.65 6.32
CA ARG A 259 12.10 -7.83 7.52
C ARG A 259 12.83 -6.50 7.29
N SER A 260 12.18 -5.38 7.53
CA SER A 260 12.82 -4.07 7.31
C SER A 260 13.99 -3.86 8.26
N VAL A 261 15.07 -3.24 7.79
CA VAL A 261 16.28 -2.99 8.59
C VAL A 261 16.51 -1.50 8.80
N PHE A 262 16.60 -0.74 7.70
CA PHE A 262 16.75 0.70 7.68
C PHE A 262 15.97 1.32 6.50
N PRO A 263 14.63 1.23 6.49
CA PRO A 263 13.81 1.75 5.38
C PRO A 263 13.67 3.29 5.46
N LEU A 264 13.71 3.99 4.34
CA LEU A 264 13.59 5.45 4.26
C LEU A 264 12.67 5.91 3.12
N CYS A 265 12.13 7.13 3.25
CA CYS A 265 11.09 7.72 2.40
C CYS A 265 9.73 7.04 2.55
N THR A 266 8.63 7.72 2.19
CA THR A 266 7.26 7.24 2.37
C THR A 266 6.43 7.21 1.09
N PHE A 267 7.09 7.02 -0.06
CA PHE A 267 6.45 6.94 -1.37
C PHE A 267 5.21 6.03 -1.36
N GLY A 268 5.35 4.82 -0.78
CA GLY A 268 4.25 3.88 -0.62
C GLY A 268 4.40 2.97 0.59
N TYR A 269 3.48 3.02 1.54
CA TYR A 269 3.49 2.12 2.69
C TYR A 269 2.09 1.66 3.07
N ALA A 270 1.93 0.40 3.42
CA ALA A 270 0.67 -0.14 3.92
C ALA A 270 0.72 -0.33 5.43
N LEU A 271 -0.41 -0.17 6.10
CA LEU A 271 -0.57 -0.36 7.54
C LEU A 271 -1.68 -1.35 7.84
N SER A 272 -1.45 -2.18 8.86
CA SER A 272 -2.54 -2.84 9.57
C SER A 272 -3.24 -1.82 10.46
N ARG A 273 -4.50 -2.08 10.82
CA ARG A 273 -5.27 -1.18 11.69
C ARG A 273 -4.63 -1.01 13.08
N SER A 274 -3.99 -2.06 13.60
CA SER A 274 -3.24 -2.00 14.88
C SER A 274 -1.97 -1.16 14.74
N GLY A 275 -1.20 -1.36 13.66
CA GLY A 275 -0.04 -0.51 13.32
C GLY A 275 -0.40 0.96 13.17
N ALA A 276 -1.51 1.26 12.49
CA ALA A 276 -2.02 2.62 12.33
C ALA A 276 -2.35 3.32 13.64
N ARG A 277 -2.99 2.65 14.60
CA ARG A 277 -3.27 3.24 15.92
C ARG A 277 -1.99 3.57 16.68
N ARG A 278 -1.00 2.67 16.65
CA ARG A 278 0.30 2.90 17.30
C ARG A 278 1.01 4.09 16.66
N LEU A 279 1.04 4.13 15.33
CA LEU A 279 1.73 5.18 14.58
C LEU A 279 1.10 6.55 14.80
N LEU A 280 -0.24 6.64 14.83
CA LEU A 280 -0.94 7.88 15.13
C LEU A 280 -0.57 8.42 16.52
N GLN A 281 -0.45 7.53 17.52
CA GLN A 281 -0.05 7.94 18.86
C GLN A 281 1.42 8.40 18.93
N LEU A 282 2.33 7.70 18.24
CA LEU A 282 3.74 8.07 18.16
C LEU A 282 3.93 9.40 17.42
N GLY A 283 3.18 9.63 16.35
CA GLY A 283 3.33 10.76 15.46
C GLY A 283 2.55 12.01 15.84
N ARG A 284 1.80 12.04 16.95
CA ARG A 284 0.88 13.13 17.30
C ARG A 284 1.54 14.48 17.63
N LYS A 285 2.86 14.50 17.86
CA LYS A 285 3.65 15.69 18.22
C LYS A 285 5.07 15.54 17.67
N GLU A 286 5.76 16.67 17.43
CA GLU A 286 7.19 16.71 17.14
C GLU A 286 7.96 15.92 18.21
N PRO A 287 8.78 14.92 17.83
CA PRO A 287 9.53 14.13 18.81
C PRO A 287 10.60 14.96 19.51
N THR A 288 10.84 14.67 20.79
CA THR A 288 11.82 15.40 21.63
C THR A 288 13.28 15.03 21.32
N SER A 289 13.51 13.89 20.70
CA SER A 289 14.85 13.40 20.35
C SER A 289 15.42 14.17 19.17
N LYS A 290 16.73 14.45 19.21
CA LYS A 290 17.43 15.15 18.13
C LYS A 290 17.46 14.27 16.87
N GLY A 291 17.07 14.83 15.72
CA GLY A 291 17.12 14.15 14.40
C GLY A 291 15.77 13.78 13.80
N HIS A 292 14.67 13.90 14.53
CA HIS A 292 13.32 13.55 14.07
C HIS A 292 12.68 14.73 13.33
N LYS A 293 13.01 14.93 12.06
CA LYS A 293 12.61 16.15 11.34
C LYS A 293 11.62 15.94 10.19
N ALA A 294 11.21 14.71 9.93
CA ALA A 294 10.27 14.39 8.86
C ALA A 294 9.49 13.10 9.17
N TYR A 295 8.34 12.94 8.50
CA TYR A 295 7.42 11.84 8.76
C TYR A 295 7.99 10.48 8.33
N ASP A 296 8.75 10.44 7.24
CA ASP A 296 9.49 9.26 6.80
C ASP A 296 10.50 8.76 7.85
N VAL A 297 11.18 9.67 8.55
CA VAL A 297 12.05 9.35 9.69
C VAL A 297 11.25 8.77 10.86
N LEU A 298 10.03 9.26 11.13
CA LEU A 298 9.15 8.61 12.11
C LEU A 298 8.87 7.16 11.72
N ILE A 299 8.57 6.88 10.44
CA ILE A 299 8.29 5.51 10.00
C ILE A 299 9.53 4.62 10.13
N LEU A 300 10.69 5.11 9.67
CA LEU A 300 11.98 4.42 9.81
C LEU A 300 12.22 4.00 11.26
N LEU A 301 12.12 4.95 12.18
CA LEU A 301 12.36 4.70 13.60
C LEU A 301 11.23 3.87 14.24
N SER A 302 10.02 3.91 13.68
CA SER A 302 8.95 3.00 14.11
C SER A 302 9.35 1.55 13.86
N CYS A 303 9.89 1.29 12.67
CA CYS A 303 10.37 -0.02 12.24
C CYS A 303 11.60 -0.50 13.00
N ARG A 304 12.59 0.37 13.16
CA ARG A 304 13.89 0.04 13.76
C ARG A 304 13.83 -0.01 15.30
N ASP A 305 13.21 0.99 15.92
CA ASP A 305 13.39 1.28 17.35
C ASP A 305 12.10 1.13 18.18
N ASN A 306 10.92 1.35 17.59
CA ASN A 306 9.65 1.33 18.35
C ASN A 306 8.88 0.00 18.23
N GLY A 307 9.55 -1.07 17.81
CA GLY A 307 9.01 -2.42 17.79
C GLY A 307 7.84 -2.61 16.81
N PHE A 308 7.87 -1.96 15.66
CA PHE A 308 6.94 -2.27 14.57
C PHE A 308 7.42 -3.49 13.79
N ARG A 309 6.47 -4.32 13.39
CA ARG A 309 6.65 -5.44 12.45
C ARG A 309 6.56 -4.96 11.01
N CYS A 310 7.53 -4.15 10.61
CA CYS A 310 7.77 -3.72 9.25
C CYS A 310 8.41 -4.79 8.36
N TRP A 311 7.96 -4.83 7.10
CA TRP A 311 8.52 -5.65 6.04
C TRP A 311 8.62 -4.83 4.75
N THR A 312 9.67 -5.05 3.98
CA THR A 312 10.02 -4.26 2.79
C THR A 312 10.06 -5.14 1.54
N VAL A 313 9.64 -4.58 0.40
CA VAL A 313 9.86 -5.15 -0.93
C VAL A 313 11.03 -4.43 -1.61
N ASN A 314 12.12 -5.13 -1.92
CA ASN A 314 13.28 -4.58 -2.65
C ASN A 314 13.49 -5.30 -3.99
N PRO A 315 13.60 -4.59 -5.14
CA PRO A 315 13.25 -3.19 -5.32
C PRO A 315 11.76 -2.95 -5.04
N GLU A 316 11.41 -1.70 -4.81
CA GLU A 316 10.07 -1.24 -4.48
C GLU A 316 9.09 -1.30 -5.67
N LEU A 317 7.78 -1.25 -5.37
CA LEU A 317 6.70 -1.22 -6.37
C LEU A 317 6.29 0.21 -6.75
N PHE A 318 6.48 1.16 -5.85
CA PHE A 318 6.17 2.58 -6.04
C PHE A 318 7.43 3.40 -5.84
N HIS A 319 7.75 4.27 -6.78
CA HIS A 319 8.89 5.17 -6.66
C HIS A 319 8.47 6.59 -6.98
N HIS A 320 9.11 7.58 -6.38
CA HIS A 320 8.76 8.97 -6.67
C HIS A 320 9.12 9.34 -8.11
N LEU A 321 8.27 10.16 -8.73
CA LEU A 321 8.44 10.73 -10.05
C LEU A 321 9.68 11.64 -10.04
N PRO A 322 10.51 11.59 -11.08
CA PRO A 322 11.59 12.55 -11.23
C PRO A 322 11.05 13.98 -11.30
N GLY A 323 11.62 14.85 -10.47
CA GLY A 323 11.23 16.25 -10.40
C GLY A 323 11.58 16.86 -9.04
N PRO A 324 11.46 18.19 -8.89
CA PRO A 324 11.75 18.84 -7.63
C PRO A 324 10.69 18.51 -6.58
N SER A 325 11.14 18.37 -5.32
CA SER A 325 10.27 18.35 -4.15
C SER A 325 9.55 19.69 -3.99
N ILE A 326 8.22 19.67 -3.93
CA ILE A 326 7.40 20.88 -3.72
C ILE A 326 7.78 21.55 -2.39
N ILE A 327 8.06 20.75 -1.36
CA ILE A 327 8.44 21.22 -0.03
C ILE A 327 9.78 21.94 -0.07
N ASP A 328 10.79 21.33 -0.70
CA ASP A 328 12.12 21.91 -0.81
C ASP A 328 12.11 23.22 -1.60
N VAL A 329 11.39 23.25 -2.73
CA VAL A 329 11.25 24.46 -3.55
C VAL A 329 10.59 25.60 -2.78
N GLN A 330 9.53 25.30 -2.00
CA GLN A 330 8.88 26.30 -1.15
C GLN A 330 9.79 26.84 -0.05
N GLN A 331 10.81 26.07 0.35
CA GLN A 331 11.80 26.44 1.36
C GLN A 331 13.07 27.06 0.74
N GLY A 332 13.12 27.22 -0.58
CA GLY A 332 14.27 27.75 -1.30
C GLY A 332 15.45 26.80 -1.40
N ASN A 333 15.27 25.52 -1.07
CA ASN A 333 16.28 24.49 -1.26
C ASN A 333 16.35 24.11 -2.74
N LYS A 334 17.57 24.14 -3.30
CA LYS A 334 17.85 23.83 -4.71
C LYS A 334 18.75 22.60 -4.88
N GLU A 335 19.19 22.01 -3.78
CA GLU A 335 20.05 20.83 -3.84
C GLU A 335 19.23 19.59 -4.15
N LEU A 336 19.73 18.77 -5.08
CA LEU A 336 19.17 17.45 -5.32
C LEU A 336 19.48 16.54 -4.13
N PRO A 337 18.48 15.85 -3.56
CA PRO A 337 18.68 14.80 -2.57
C PRO A 337 19.69 13.75 -3.05
N PRO A 338 20.43 13.08 -2.15
CA PRO A 338 21.43 12.08 -2.53
C PRO A 338 20.91 10.97 -3.44
N VAL A 339 19.67 10.51 -3.21
CA VAL A 339 19.00 9.47 -4.01
C VAL A 339 18.81 9.97 -5.45
N ASP A 340 18.14 11.11 -5.63
CA ASP A 340 17.92 11.73 -6.95
C ASP A 340 19.22 12.02 -7.69
N ARG A 341 20.24 12.49 -6.96
CA ARG A 341 21.56 12.79 -7.53
C ARG A 341 22.22 11.54 -8.08
N ALA A 342 22.13 10.42 -7.38
CA ALA A 342 22.74 9.17 -7.80
C ALA A 342 22.13 8.65 -9.11
N ALA A 343 20.82 8.79 -9.29
CA ALA A 343 20.12 8.32 -10.50
C ALA A 343 19.97 9.37 -11.61
N LYS A 344 20.41 10.62 -11.42
CA LYS A 344 20.14 11.74 -12.34
C LYS A 344 20.41 11.40 -13.82
N ASP A 345 21.62 10.92 -14.13
CA ASP A 345 22.02 10.62 -15.51
C ASP A 345 21.26 9.41 -16.06
N GLN A 346 20.98 8.42 -15.20
CA GLN A 346 20.21 7.24 -15.56
C GLN A 346 18.75 7.60 -15.89
N ILE A 347 18.11 8.45 -15.09
CA ILE A 347 16.76 8.96 -15.34
C ILE A 347 16.70 9.65 -16.69
N GLN A 348 17.67 10.54 -16.97
CA GLN A 348 17.72 11.26 -18.24
C GLN A 348 17.92 10.32 -19.43
N ALA A 349 18.81 9.34 -19.32
CA ALA A 349 19.06 8.36 -20.38
C ALA A 349 17.88 7.42 -20.62
N ARG A 350 17.19 7.00 -19.55
CA ARG A 350 16.06 6.08 -19.61
C ARG A 350 14.75 6.73 -20.01
N GLY A 351 14.57 8.02 -19.71
CA GLY A 351 13.27 8.69 -19.82
C GLY A 351 12.20 8.01 -18.97
N GLU A 352 12.56 7.46 -17.80
CA GLU A 352 11.67 6.68 -16.95
C GLU A 352 11.96 6.88 -15.46
N THR A 353 10.93 6.69 -14.62
CA THR A 353 11.06 6.66 -13.16
C THR A 353 12.03 5.55 -12.70
N PRO A 354 12.95 5.81 -11.74
CA PRO A 354 13.85 4.78 -11.24
C PRO A 354 13.11 3.54 -10.73
N ASN A 355 13.71 2.36 -10.92
CA ASN A 355 13.18 1.04 -10.55
C ASN A 355 11.82 0.64 -11.17
N ILE A 356 11.11 1.55 -11.85
CA ILE A 356 9.90 1.28 -12.60
C ILE A 356 10.29 0.97 -14.06
N ASP A 357 9.79 -0.12 -14.61
CA ASP A 357 10.14 -0.51 -15.97
C ASP A 357 9.27 0.17 -17.02
N CYS A 358 7.96 0.21 -16.80
CA CYS A 358 7.02 0.92 -17.66
C CYS A 358 6.04 1.75 -16.82
N GLY A 359 6.44 2.99 -16.52
CA GLY A 359 5.74 3.93 -15.66
C GLY A 359 4.95 5.00 -16.41
N PHE A 360 4.33 5.92 -15.69
CA PHE A 360 3.47 6.97 -16.23
C PHE A 360 4.17 8.33 -16.39
N TRP A 361 5.38 8.49 -15.85
CA TRP A 361 6.08 9.77 -15.78
C TRP A 361 6.23 10.52 -17.11
N ASP A 362 6.60 9.82 -18.19
CA ASP A 362 6.88 10.42 -19.51
C ASP A 362 5.63 10.89 -20.27
N GLY A 363 4.43 10.60 -19.75
CA GLY A 363 3.16 10.96 -20.38
C GLY A 363 2.73 10.05 -21.53
N SER A 364 3.43 8.94 -21.81
CA SER A 364 3.09 8.00 -22.89
C SER A 364 1.67 7.42 -22.81
N PHE A 365 1.08 7.44 -21.62
CA PHE A 365 -0.28 6.95 -21.33
C PHE A 365 -1.29 8.06 -21.05
N ALA A 366 -0.97 9.32 -21.33
CA ALA A 366 -1.88 10.44 -21.15
C ALA A 366 -3.11 10.34 -22.08
N PHE A 367 -4.23 10.89 -21.62
CA PHE A 367 -5.48 10.98 -22.37
C PHE A 367 -6.27 12.24 -21.96
N ASP A 368 -7.18 12.70 -22.84
CA ASP A 368 -8.16 13.75 -22.49
C ASP A 368 -9.26 13.15 -21.61
N ASP A 369 -9.66 13.84 -20.55
CA ASP A 369 -10.62 13.31 -19.57
C ASP A 369 -12.01 13.01 -20.18
N ARG A 370 -12.31 13.55 -21.37
CA ARG A 370 -13.54 13.28 -22.14
C ARG A 370 -13.38 12.14 -23.16
N ASP A 371 -12.16 11.66 -23.40
CA ASP A 371 -11.88 10.57 -24.34
C ASP A 371 -12.01 9.19 -23.68
N ALA A 372 -13.26 8.79 -23.48
CA ALA A 372 -13.59 7.49 -22.91
C ALA A 372 -13.11 6.30 -23.79
N VAL A 373 -12.98 6.50 -25.11
CA VAL A 373 -12.52 5.47 -26.04
C VAL A 373 -11.04 5.20 -25.83
N ARG A 374 -10.21 6.25 -25.77
CA ARG A 374 -8.78 6.13 -25.46
C ARG A 374 -8.56 5.50 -24.10
N LEU A 375 -9.28 5.94 -23.07
CA LEU A 375 -9.17 5.34 -21.73
C LEU A 375 -9.56 3.86 -21.73
N SER A 376 -10.65 3.47 -22.40
CA SER A 376 -11.05 2.06 -22.51
C SER A 376 -9.99 1.21 -23.19
N TRP A 377 -9.36 1.74 -24.24
CA TRP A 377 -8.25 1.08 -24.92
C TRP A 377 -7.01 0.95 -24.01
N LEU A 378 -6.61 2.02 -23.32
CA LEU A 378 -5.49 2.01 -22.37
C LEU A 378 -5.73 1.00 -21.23
N ARG A 379 -6.95 0.96 -20.67
CA ARG A 379 -7.31 -0.06 -19.66
C ARG A 379 -7.17 -1.48 -20.18
N SER A 380 -7.54 -1.72 -21.44
CA SER A 380 -7.40 -3.04 -22.08
C SER A 380 -5.94 -3.39 -22.33
N GLU A 381 -5.24 -2.61 -23.15
CA GLU A 381 -3.90 -2.95 -23.63
C GLU A 381 -2.82 -2.71 -22.58
N VAL A 382 -2.85 -1.56 -21.92
CA VAL A 382 -1.81 -1.17 -20.96
C VAL A 382 -2.10 -1.75 -19.59
N GLY A 383 -3.28 -1.48 -19.02
CA GLY A 383 -3.60 -1.87 -17.64
C GLY A 383 -3.83 -3.37 -17.44
N ARG A 384 -4.66 -4.01 -18.28
CA ARG A 384 -5.04 -5.43 -18.10
C ARG A 384 -4.07 -6.39 -18.77
N LYS A 385 -3.68 -6.14 -20.03
CA LYS A 385 -2.71 -6.99 -20.73
C LYS A 385 -1.26 -6.70 -20.33
N GLY A 386 -0.98 -5.53 -19.74
CA GLY A 386 0.38 -5.17 -19.34
C GLY A 386 1.30 -4.78 -20.50
N VAL A 387 0.75 -4.41 -21.66
CA VAL A 387 1.54 -4.08 -22.85
C VAL A 387 2.13 -2.68 -22.71
N CYS A 388 3.45 -2.61 -22.61
CA CYS A 388 4.15 -1.34 -22.59
C CYS A 388 4.24 -0.74 -24.00
N LEU A 389 3.69 0.46 -24.17
CA LEU A 389 3.67 1.15 -25.47
C LEU A 389 4.93 1.97 -25.75
N LYS A 390 5.85 2.04 -24.78
CA LYS A 390 7.08 2.81 -24.87
C LYS A 390 8.09 2.10 -25.79
N SER A 391 8.79 2.89 -26.60
CA SER A 391 9.81 2.36 -27.51
C SER A 391 10.89 1.59 -26.75
N GLY A 392 11.27 0.41 -27.25
CA GLY A 392 12.30 -0.43 -26.63
C GLY A 392 11.88 -1.19 -25.36
N ARG A 393 10.60 -1.10 -24.95
CA ARG A 393 10.06 -1.78 -23.75
C ARG A 393 8.86 -2.68 -24.06
N GLN A 394 8.59 -2.90 -25.34
CA GLN A 394 7.53 -3.78 -25.82
C GLN A 394 7.93 -5.22 -25.50
N SER A 395 7.32 -5.80 -24.46
CA SER A 395 7.50 -7.21 -24.06
C SER A 395 6.15 -7.88 -23.90
#